data_AF-A0AAV6GL85-F1
#
_entry.id   AF-A0AAV6GL85-F1
#
_cell.length_a   1.000
_cell.length_b   1.000
_cell.length_c   1.000
_cell.angle_alpha   90.00
_cell.angle_beta   90.00
_cell.angle_gamma   90.00
#
_symmetry.space_group_name_H-M   'P 1'
#
loop_
_entity.id
_entity.type
_entity.pdbx_description
1 polymer ?
#
loop_
_entity_poly.entity_id
_entity_poly.type
_entity_poly.pdbx_seq_one_letter_code
_entity_poly.pdbx_strand_id
1 'polypeptide(L)'
;MDEQHCKTPTGEEELQLMLAGLGKRSLALTESTTHTEESYEHDLSPEKTAECPVCRKDFNINVIEAHASGCGLRSAAHEGNRKTSALSLNSFQSLEEILEWVTLQVDDGGTFSIVVSRDDLYTRAMMQWQRQKRSSPKHRLRVSFFGEDGIDTGALSKEFFTEMIAEIENKLFVGGADKKGKNPLYCLSSLDQNHFRTAGEMMVASVAQGGPPPNFMREWCYKYLTTQTDSDSMHVSVSDVTDPELVQLITEVNSATDDSIHTLIDSIVNCGFTGKISCVNKDAIVRAIVLHATTRVVPMLDQLRKGMELYNMKKVLQAHADLCQPLFVPTEDDELGCDSQLFTYPTLH
;
A
#
# COMPACT_ATOMS: atom_id res chain seq x y z
N MET A 1 63.14 0.33 -40.57
CA MET A 1 62.38 1.13 -41.54
C MET A 1 61.28 0.23 -42.06
N ASP A 2 60.01 0.36 -41.71
CA ASP A 2 59.29 1.37 -40.93
C ASP A 2 58.11 0.69 -40.21
N GLU A 3 57.76 1.20 -39.03
CA GLU A 3 56.66 0.73 -38.20
C GLU A 3 55.30 0.86 -38.89
N GLN A 4 54.51 -0.21 -38.79
CA GLN A 4 53.16 -0.29 -39.30
C GLN A 4 52.22 0.55 -38.42
N HIS A 5 51.82 1.70 -38.95
CA HIS A 5 50.90 2.63 -38.31
C HIS A 5 49.48 2.03 -38.32
N CYS A 6 49.08 1.36 -37.24
CA CYS A 6 47.69 0.94 -37.04
C CYS A 6 46.89 2.12 -36.49
N LYS A 7 46.30 2.93 -37.38
CA LYS A 7 45.35 3.97 -36.99
C LYS A 7 44.08 3.31 -36.46
N THR A 8 43.75 3.53 -35.20
CA THR A 8 42.45 3.21 -34.63
C THR A 8 41.38 4.01 -35.39
N PRO A 9 40.30 3.40 -35.90
CA PRO A 9 39.23 4.12 -36.58
C PRO A 9 38.61 5.16 -35.65
N THR A 10 38.19 6.28 -36.20
CA THR A 10 37.43 7.26 -35.42
C THR A 10 36.00 6.77 -35.20
N GLY A 11 35.35 7.20 -34.11
CA GLY A 11 34.04 6.68 -33.70
C GLY A 11 32.91 6.84 -34.73
N GLU A 12 33.07 7.70 -35.74
CA GLU A 12 32.13 7.83 -36.85
C GLU A 12 32.26 6.67 -37.88
N GLU A 13 33.47 6.13 -38.07
CA GLU A 13 33.72 5.00 -38.97
C GLU A 13 33.23 3.66 -38.37
N GLU A 14 33.34 3.50 -37.04
CA GLU A 14 32.80 2.34 -36.33
C GLU A 14 31.26 2.30 -36.35
N LEU A 15 30.60 3.47 -36.30
CA LEU A 15 29.14 3.57 -36.37
C LEU A 15 28.58 3.14 -37.74
N GLN A 16 29.29 3.45 -38.82
CA GLN A 16 28.94 2.99 -40.17
C GLN A 16 29.09 1.47 -40.35
N LEU A 17 30.12 0.87 -39.75
CA LEU A 17 30.37 -0.58 -39.84
C LEU A 17 29.38 -1.40 -39.00
N MET A 18 28.91 -0.89 -37.86
CA MET A 18 27.86 -1.54 -37.06
C MET A 18 26.50 -1.54 -37.74
N LEU A 19 26.12 -0.44 -38.42
CA LEU A 19 24.85 -0.34 -39.14
C LEU A 19 24.78 -1.26 -40.37
N ALA A 20 25.92 -1.77 -40.85
CA ALA A 20 26.00 -2.72 -41.96
C ALA A 20 25.90 -4.21 -41.57
N GLY A 21 25.72 -4.54 -40.27
CA GLY A 21 25.33 -5.89 -39.83
C GLY A 21 26.40 -7.00 -39.96
N LEU A 22 27.69 -6.68 -40.08
CA LEU A 22 28.76 -7.66 -40.33
C LEU A 22 29.85 -7.67 -39.24
N GLY A 23 29.53 -8.20 -38.07
CA GLY A 23 30.49 -8.38 -36.98
C GLY A 23 30.32 -9.68 -36.20
N LYS A 24 30.51 -10.85 -36.85
CA LYS A 24 30.68 -12.14 -36.15
C LYS A 24 32.13 -12.59 -36.27
N ARG A 25 32.83 -12.78 -35.15
CA ARG A 25 34.09 -13.54 -35.11
C ARG A 25 33.77 -14.95 -34.64
N SER A 26 34.04 -15.92 -35.52
CA SER A 26 34.00 -17.36 -35.27
C SER A 26 35.37 -17.79 -34.73
N LEU A 27 35.40 -18.59 -33.66
CA LEU A 27 36.60 -19.28 -33.20
C LEU A 27 36.44 -20.77 -33.52
N ALA A 28 37.36 -21.29 -34.32
CA ALA A 28 37.48 -22.70 -34.67
C ALA A 28 38.27 -23.43 -33.57
N LEU A 29 37.73 -24.56 -33.09
CA LEU A 29 38.41 -25.53 -32.24
C LEU A 29 39.10 -26.58 -33.12
N THR A 30 40.33 -26.95 -32.75
CA THR A 30 41.01 -28.15 -33.28
C THR A 30 41.00 -29.21 -32.19
N GLU A 31 40.49 -30.40 -32.51
CA GLU A 31 40.52 -31.58 -31.66
C GLU A 31 41.82 -32.38 -31.89
N SER A 32 42.42 -32.88 -30.81
CA SER A 32 43.22 -34.11 -30.87
C SER A 32 43.04 -34.91 -29.58
N THR A 33 42.41 -36.06 -29.74
CA THR A 33 42.21 -37.15 -28.77
C THR A 33 43.51 -37.92 -28.49
N THR A 34 43.78 -38.23 -27.22
CA THR A 34 44.32 -39.54 -26.79
C THR A 34 43.89 -39.85 -25.36
N HIS A 35 43.31 -41.03 -25.18
CA HIS A 35 42.95 -41.65 -23.90
C HIS A 35 44.20 -42.27 -23.23
N THR A 36 44.29 -42.16 -21.90
CA THR A 36 44.97 -43.16 -21.05
C THR A 36 44.28 -43.23 -19.69
N GLU A 37 44.05 -44.44 -19.20
CA GLU A 37 43.29 -44.81 -18.01
C GLU A 37 44.11 -44.77 -16.70
N GLU A 38 43.36 -44.61 -15.61
CA GLU A 38 43.59 -45.04 -14.21
C GLU A 38 44.68 -44.37 -13.35
N SER A 39 44.23 -43.62 -12.33
CA SER A 39 44.39 -44.02 -10.90
C SER A 39 43.67 -43.03 -9.97
N TYR A 40 42.92 -43.55 -9.02
CA TYR A 40 42.28 -42.79 -7.93
C TYR A 40 43.33 -42.29 -6.93
N GLU A 41 43.51 -40.98 -6.82
CA GLU A 41 44.02 -40.32 -5.62
C GLU A 41 43.09 -39.15 -5.25
N HIS A 42 42.75 -39.12 -3.96
CA HIS A 42 41.77 -38.23 -3.35
C HIS A 42 42.45 -36.90 -3.00
N ASP A 43 42.49 -35.94 -3.92
CA ASP A 43 43.04 -34.61 -3.68
C ASP A 43 41.92 -33.56 -3.48
N LEU A 44 41.85 -33.04 -2.26
CA LEU A 44 41.01 -31.91 -1.87
C LEU A 44 41.55 -30.63 -2.53
N SER A 45 41.15 -30.36 -3.78
CA SER A 45 41.34 -29.03 -4.39
C SER A 45 40.22 -28.08 -3.95
N PRO A 46 40.50 -26.80 -3.63
CA PRO A 46 39.46 -25.84 -3.32
C PRO A 46 38.54 -25.69 -4.55
N GLU A 47 37.25 -25.92 -4.36
CA GLU A 47 36.25 -25.71 -5.41
C GLU A 47 36.38 -24.27 -5.93
N LYS A 48 36.88 -24.13 -7.17
CA LYS A 48 37.04 -22.82 -7.79
C LYS A 48 35.66 -22.23 -8.06
N THR A 49 35.28 -21.23 -7.28
CA THR A 49 34.08 -20.44 -7.47
C THR A 49 34.40 -19.14 -8.19
N ALA A 50 33.43 -18.61 -8.93
CA ALA A 50 33.47 -17.31 -9.57
C ALA A 50 32.13 -16.58 -9.35
N GLU A 51 32.18 -15.27 -9.30
CA GLU A 51 31.01 -14.42 -9.05
C GLU A 51 30.22 -14.20 -10.36
N CYS A 52 28.91 -14.46 -10.34
CA CYS A 52 28.05 -14.18 -11.47
C CYS A 52 27.86 -12.65 -11.63
N PRO A 53 28.16 -12.05 -12.80
CA PRO A 53 28.08 -10.60 -12.99
C PRO A 53 26.64 -10.05 -12.95
N VAL A 54 25.63 -10.92 -13.03
CA VAL A 54 24.20 -10.54 -13.04
C VAL A 54 23.60 -10.55 -11.62
N CYS A 55 23.87 -11.59 -10.82
CA CYS A 55 23.28 -11.74 -9.48
C CYS A 55 24.27 -11.63 -8.32
N ARG A 56 25.57 -11.44 -8.59
CA ARG A 56 26.65 -11.28 -7.60
C ARG A 56 26.75 -12.41 -6.57
N LYS A 57 26.36 -13.62 -6.98
CA LYS A 57 26.52 -14.84 -6.16
C LYS A 57 27.67 -15.68 -6.72
N ASP A 58 28.36 -16.37 -5.82
CA ASP A 58 29.44 -17.28 -6.17
C ASP A 58 28.89 -18.61 -6.64
N PHE A 59 29.33 -19.04 -7.81
CA PHE A 59 29.00 -20.34 -8.37
C PHE A 59 30.28 -21.10 -8.69
N ASN A 60 30.20 -22.42 -8.64
CA ASN A 60 31.27 -23.25 -9.17
C ASN A 60 31.51 -22.90 -10.64
N ILE A 61 32.77 -22.79 -11.04
CA ILE A 61 33.16 -22.38 -12.39
C ILE A 61 32.55 -23.26 -13.49
N ASN A 62 32.19 -24.51 -13.16
CA ASN A 62 31.57 -25.45 -14.10
C ASN A 62 30.08 -25.19 -14.36
N VAL A 63 29.41 -24.39 -13.53
CA VAL A 63 27.96 -24.09 -13.66
C VAL A 63 27.67 -22.60 -13.88
N ILE A 64 28.67 -21.73 -13.69
CA ILE A 64 28.50 -20.28 -13.80
C ILE A 64 28.11 -19.83 -15.21
N GLU A 65 28.61 -20.48 -16.26
CA GLU A 65 28.29 -20.12 -17.66
C GLU A 65 26.82 -20.42 -17.99
N ALA A 66 26.33 -21.60 -17.59
CA ALA A 66 24.94 -21.98 -17.74
C ALA A 66 24.01 -21.10 -16.89
N HIS A 67 24.44 -20.77 -15.66
CA HIS A 67 23.71 -19.84 -14.81
C HIS A 67 23.65 -18.43 -15.40
N ALA A 68 24.80 -17.84 -15.77
CA ALA A 68 24.89 -16.48 -16.32
C ALA A 68 24.04 -16.33 -17.60
N SER A 69 24.00 -17.36 -18.43
CA SER A 69 23.15 -17.43 -19.64
C SER A 69 21.65 -17.36 -19.32
N GLY A 70 21.20 -17.95 -18.22
CA GLY A 70 19.80 -17.91 -17.77
C GLY A 70 19.46 -16.75 -16.82
N CYS A 71 20.45 -16.18 -16.15
CA CYS A 71 20.28 -15.18 -15.11
C CYS A 71 19.78 -13.82 -15.67
N GLY A 72 20.12 -13.50 -16.92
CA GLY A 72 19.67 -12.27 -17.59
C GLY A 72 18.27 -12.34 -18.21
N LEU A 73 17.65 -13.52 -18.28
CA LEU A 73 16.38 -13.76 -18.99
C LEU A 73 15.16 -13.86 -18.07
N ARG A 74 15.33 -13.75 -16.75
CA ARG A 74 14.21 -13.70 -15.79
C ARG A 74 13.87 -12.24 -15.49
N SER A 75 12.79 -11.73 -16.08
CA SER A 75 12.20 -10.46 -15.68
C SER A 75 11.94 -10.44 -14.17
N ALA A 76 12.45 -9.40 -13.53
CA ALA A 76 12.23 -8.93 -12.16
C ALA A 76 11.09 -9.61 -11.36
N ALA A 77 11.38 -10.78 -10.80
CA ALA A 77 10.62 -11.39 -9.72
C ALA A 77 11.57 -12.28 -8.92
N HIS A 78 11.70 -12.00 -7.61
CA HIS A 78 12.50 -12.70 -6.60
C HIS A 78 14.04 -12.56 -6.75
N GLU A 79 14.86 -12.30 -5.73
CA GLU A 79 14.67 -12.30 -4.28
C GLU A 79 15.95 -11.75 -3.62
N GLY A 80 15.81 -10.78 -2.70
CA GLY A 80 16.79 -10.52 -1.65
C GLY A 80 16.44 -11.39 -0.45
N ASN A 81 17.22 -12.45 -0.24
CA ASN A 81 17.02 -13.44 0.81
C ASN A 81 17.41 -12.85 2.19
N ARG A 82 16.45 -12.23 2.90
CA ARG A 82 16.40 -12.27 4.36
C ARG A 82 15.52 -13.45 4.73
N LYS A 83 15.99 -14.30 5.65
CA LYS A 83 15.25 -15.44 6.19
C LYS A 83 14.00 -14.96 6.94
N THR A 84 12.94 -14.58 6.22
CA THR A 84 11.58 -14.59 6.73
C THR A 84 11.04 -15.97 6.43
N SER A 85 10.44 -16.64 7.42
CA SER A 85 9.58 -17.80 7.18
C SER A 85 8.63 -17.43 6.05
N ALA A 86 8.73 -18.12 4.92
CA ALA A 86 7.94 -17.85 3.73
C ALA A 86 6.50 -18.29 3.99
N LEU A 87 5.78 -17.59 4.85
CA LEU A 87 4.33 -17.63 4.90
C LEU A 87 3.86 -17.11 3.54
N SER A 88 3.19 -17.99 2.80
CA SER A 88 2.54 -17.60 1.56
C SER A 88 1.50 -16.53 1.90
N LEU A 89 1.46 -15.44 1.14
CA LEU A 89 0.46 -14.37 1.31
C LEU A 89 -0.98 -14.88 1.31
N ASN A 90 -1.23 -16.12 0.86
CA ASN A 90 -2.54 -16.75 0.79
C ASN A 90 -2.83 -17.74 1.92
N SER A 91 -1.92 -17.95 2.88
CA SER A 91 -2.04 -19.02 3.88
C SER A 91 -2.33 -18.58 5.31
N PHE A 92 -2.52 -17.28 5.56
CA PHE A 92 -2.80 -16.80 6.92
C PHE A 92 -4.08 -17.42 7.47
N GLN A 93 -4.03 -17.87 8.72
CA GLN A 93 -5.17 -18.49 9.41
C GLN A 93 -5.77 -17.58 10.47
N SER A 94 -5.08 -16.52 10.88
CA SER A 94 -5.54 -15.60 11.91
C SER A 94 -5.06 -14.17 11.67
N LEU A 95 -5.66 -13.23 12.43
CA LEU A 95 -5.25 -11.83 12.41
C LEU A 95 -3.83 -11.64 12.98
N GLU A 96 -3.45 -12.42 13.98
CA GLU A 96 -2.12 -12.37 14.62
C GLU A 96 -1.01 -12.70 13.62
N GLU A 97 -1.18 -13.73 12.79
CA GLU A 97 -0.20 -14.08 11.74
C GLU A 97 -0.04 -12.94 10.72
N ILE A 98 -1.14 -12.26 10.38
CA ILE A 98 -1.11 -11.09 9.50
C ILE A 98 -0.34 -9.95 10.16
N LEU A 99 -0.63 -9.66 11.42
CA LEU A 99 0.03 -8.61 12.19
C LEU A 99 1.54 -8.86 12.32
N GLU A 100 1.94 -10.08 12.68
CA GLU A 100 3.35 -10.49 12.72
C GLU A 100 4.03 -10.31 11.36
N TRP A 101 3.37 -10.75 10.28
CA TRP A 101 3.90 -10.62 8.93
C TRP A 101 4.07 -9.15 8.50
N VAL A 102 3.08 -8.29 8.79
CA VAL A 102 3.14 -6.85 8.46
C VAL A 102 4.25 -6.17 9.27
N THR A 103 4.43 -6.52 10.55
CA THR A 103 5.54 -6.01 11.37
C THR A 103 6.91 -6.38 10.78
N LEU A 104 7.07 -7.57 10.19
CA LEU A 104 8.29 -7.97 9.50
C LEU A 104 8.57 -7.20 8.20
N GLN A 105 7.58 -6.47 7.66
CA GLN A 105 7.78 -5.62 6.47
C GLN A 105 8.43 -4.27 6.80
N VAL A 106 8.52 -3.90 8.08
CA VAL A 106 9.15 -2.64 8.50
C VAL A 106 10.66 -2.73 8.27
N ASP A 107 11.21 -1.76 7.55
CA ASP A 107 12.62 -1.72 7.23
C ASP A 107 13.45 -1.12 8.38
N ASP A 108 14.10 -1.99 9.15
CA ASP A 108 15.03 -1.60 10.20
C ASP A 108 16.40 -1.12 9.68
N GLY A 109 16.61 -1.05 8.37
CA GLY A 109 17.83 -0.53 7.73
C GLY A 109 18.01 0.99 7.84
N GLY A 110 17.02 1.71 8.35
CA GLY A 110 17.02 3.16 8.49
C GLY A 110 15.95 3.66 9.45
N THR A 111 15.82 4.99 9.54
CA THR A 111 14.78 5.63 10.37
C THR A 111 14.00 6.65 9.56
N PHE A 112 12.70 6.70 9.80
CA PHE A 112 11.81 7.73 9.31
C PHE A 112 11.53 8.70 10.47
N SER A 113 12.15 9.88 10.44
CA SER A 113 12.07 10.83 11.57
C SER A 113 11.02 11.91 11.33
N ILE A 114 10.16 12.12 12.34
CA ILE A 114 9.14 13.17 12.35
C ILE A 114 9.32 14.00 13.62
N VAL A 115 9.28 15.33 13.47
CA VAL A 115 9.38 16.28 14.59
C VAL A 115 8.11 17.13 14.66
N VAL A 116 7.35 16.99 15.73
CA VAL A 116 6.02 17.59 15.87
C VAL A 116 5.85 18.34 17.19
N SER A 117 4.91 19.28 17.24
CA SER A 117 4.41 19.86 18.49
C SER A 117 3.07 19.23 18.82
N ARG A 118 2.72 19.12 20.10
CA ARG A 118 1.42 18.62 20.53
C ARG A 118 0.25 19.46 19.97
N ASP A 119 0.42 20.79 19.92
CA ASP A 119 -0.63 21.72 19.44
C ASP A 119 -0.88 21.70 17.93
N ASP A 120 0.03 21.14 17.12
CA ASP A 120 -0.06 21.15 15.64
C ASP A 120 0.39 19.81 15.05
N LEU A 121 0.10 18.73 15.78
CA LEU A 121 0.51 17.37 15.45
C LEU A 121 0.08 16.98 14.04
N TYR A 122 -1.22 17.08 13.75
CA TYR A 122 -1.78 16.68 12.46
C TYR A 122 -1.13 17.40 11.27
N THR A 123 -1.12 18.74 11.25
CA THR A 123 -0.64 19.51 10.09
C THR A 123 0.83 19.24 9.84
N ARG A 124 1.65 19.29 10.90
CA ARG A 124 3.11 19.07 10.82
C ARG A 124 3.44 17.64 10.43
N ALA A 125 2.72 16.66 10.96
CA ALA A 125 2.90 15.25 10.64
C ALA A 125 2.57 15.00 9.17
N MET A 126 1.41 15.45 8.68
CA MET A 126 1.00 15.29 7.29
C MET A 126 2.03 15.90 6.33
N MET A 127 2.48 17.14 6.60
CA MET A 127 3.49 17.81 5.78
C MET A 127 4.83 17.07 5.77
N GLN A 128 5.30 16.58 6.91
CA GLN A 128 6.57 15.85 6.99
C GLN A 128 6.46 14.47 6.33
N TRP A 129 5.33 13.81 6.53
CA TRP A 129 5.06 12.49 5.96
C TRP A 129 5.07 12.51 4.44
N GLN A 130 4.51 13.56 3.83
CA GLN A 130 4.46 13.74 2.37
C GLN A 130 5.81 14.16 1.76
N ARG A 131 6.68 14.84 2.52
CA ARG A 131 7.94 15.37 1.96
C ARG A 131 8.89 14.25 1.53
N GLN A 132 8.97 13.14 2.27
CA GLN A 132 9.75 11.91 1.97
C GLN A 132 11.16 12.11 1.35
N LYS A 133 11.82 13.26 1.57
CA LYS A 133 13.01 13.66 0.77
C LYS A 133 14.27 12.86 1.10
N ARG A 134 14.36 12.28 2.29
CA ARG A 134 15.58 11.63 2.81
C ARG A 134 15.33 10.28 3.50
N SER A 135 14.08 9.94 3.77
CA SER A 135 13.70 8.69 4.42
C SER A 135 12.29 8.29 3.98
N SER A 136 12.13 6.99 3.76
CA SER A 136 10.86 6.40 3.35
C SER A 136 10.01 6.04 4.57
N PRO A 137 8.67 6.17 4.52
CA PRO A 137 7.74 5.66 5.53
C PRO A 137 7.79 4.14 5.73
N LYS A 138 8.54 3.40 4.89
CA LYS A 138 8.83 1.97 5.07
C LYS A 138 9.79 1.70 6.23
N HIS A 139 10.59 2.69 6.62
CA HIS A 139 11.50 2.53 7.74
C HIS A 139 10.80 2.73 9.07
N ARG A 140 11.41 2.23 10.14
CA ARG A 140 10.93 2.44 11.50
C ARG A 140 10.77 3.93 11.81
N LEU A 141 9.59 4.31 12.32
CA LEU A 141 9.27 5.66 12.72
C LEU A 141 10.06 6.04 13.97
N ARG A 142 10.58 7.26 13.99
CA ARG A 142 11.15 7.90 15.17
C ARG A 142 10.51 9.27 15.33
N VAL A 143 9.82 9.47 16.45
CA VAL A 143 9.14 10.74 16.74
C VAL A 143 9.93 11.53 17.76
N SER A 144 9.96 12.85 17.59
CA SER A 144 10.47 13.80 18.58
C SER A 144 9.47 14.93 18.75
N PHE A 145 9.04 15.18 20.00
CA PHE A 145 8.19 16.30 20.33
C PHE A 145 9.03 17.54 20.67
N PHE A 146 8.64 18.71 20.18
CA PHE A 146 9.39 19.94 20.43
C PHE A 146 9.52 20.23 21.93
N GLY A 147 10.77 20.35 22.39
CA GLY A 147 11.06 20.66 23.80
C GLY A 147 11.01 19.47 24.75
N GLU A 148 10.79 18.25 24.24
CA GLU A 148 10.79 17.01 25.03
C GLU A 148 12.05 16.19 24.68
N ASP A 149 12.90 15.93 25.67
CA ASP A 149 14.04 15.03 25.52
C ASP A 149 13.51 13.59 25.48
N GLY A 150 13.25 13.09 24.28
CA GLY A 150 12.69 11.75 24.06
C GLY A 150 13.69 10.64 24.39
N ILE A 151 13.47 9.96 25.53
CA ILE A 151 14.29 8.80 25.96
C ILE A 151 13.81 7.51 25.31
N ASP A 152 12.49 7.33 25.20
CA ASP A 152 11.86 6.12 24.64
C ASP A 152 11.21 6.40 23.28
N THR A 153 11.98 6.18 22.22
CA THR A 153 11.50 6.35 20.84
C THR A 153 10.33 5.45 20.47
N GLY A 154 10.18 4.30 21.14
CA GLY A 154 9.09 3.36 20.90
C GLY A 154 7.77 3.86 21.49
N ALA A 155 7.79 4.29 22.76
CA ALA A 155 6.63 4.87 23.42
C ALA A 155 6.11 6.12 22.70
N LEU A 156 7.02 7.04 22.33
CA LEU A 156 6.65 8.26 21.60
C LEU A 156 6.05 7.98 20.22
N SER A 157 6.51 6.92 19.54
CA SER A 157 5.94 6.54 18.24
C SER A 157 4.53 5.95 18.39
N LYS A 158 4.28 5.17 19.44
CA LYS A 158 2.93 4.65 19.74
C LYS A 158 1.97 5.76 20.13
N GLU A 159 2.40 6.70 20.97
CA GLU A 159 1.65 7.90 21.33
C GLU A 159 1.30 8.73 20.08
N PHE A 160 2.28 9.00 19.24
CA PHE A 160 2.07 9.69 17.97
C PHE A 160 1.05 8.98 17.08
N PHE A 161 1.16 7.67 16.89
CA PHE A 161 0.18 6.94 16.09
C PHE A 161 -1.21 7.00 16.70
N THR A 162 -1.32 6.95 18.02
CA THR A 162 -2.61 7.04 18.73
C THR A 162 -3.30 8.37 18.45
N GLU A 163 -2.58 9.48 18.62
CA GLU A 163 -3.10 10.81 18.34
C GLU A 163 -3.37 11.02 16.84
N MET A 164 -2.47 10.55 15.97
CA MET A 164 -2.60 10.72 14.52
C MET A 164 -3.79 9.95 13.94
N ILE A 165 -4.05 8.72 14.40
CA ILE A 165 -5.20 7.94 13.91
C ILE A 165 -6.51 8.61 14.35
N ALA A 166 -6.59 9.12 15.58
CA ALA A 166 -7.74 9.89 16.05
C ALA A 166 -7.92 11.20 15.25
N GLU A 167 -6.84 11.93 14.96
CA GLU A 167 -6.90 13.15 14.15
C GLU A 167 -7.33 12.87 12.70
N ILE A 168 -6.82 11.78 12.09
CA ILE A 168 -7.26 11.32 10.77
C ILE A 168 -8.74 11.01 10.78
N GLU A 169 -9.22 10.26 11.77
CA GLU A 169 -10.63 9.93 11.93
C GLU A 169 -11.50 11.19 12.01
N ASN A 170 -11.09 12.16 12.84
CA ASN A 170 -11.85 13.39 13.08
C ASN A 170 -11.84 14.36 11.90
N LYS A 171 -10.75 14.42 11.12
CA LYS A 171 -10.58 15.41 10.04
C LYS A 171 -10.92 14.89 8.66
N LEU A 172 -10.80 13.58 8.43
CA LEU A 172 -10.96 12.97 7.11
C LEU A 172 -12.15 12.02 7.02
N PHE A 173 -12.88 11.77 8.11
CA PHE A 173 -14.04 10.87 8.10
C PHE A 173 -15.26 11.50 8.78
N VAL A 174 -16.45 11.09 8.36
CA VAL A 174 -17.75 11.56 8.87
C VAL A 174 -18.67 10.36 9.16
N GLY A 175 -19.16 10.30 10.39
CA GLY A 175 -20.05 9.25 10.88
C GLY A 175 -21.51 9.67 10.91
N GLY A 176 -22.41 8.68 10.83
CA GLY A 176 -23.83 8.84 11.09
C GLY A 176 -24.17 8.69 12.58
N ALA A 177 -25.43 8.99 12.94
CA ALA A 177 -25.91 8.88 14.33
C ALA A 177 -26.00 7.43 14.84
N ASP A 178 -25.96 6.44 13.96
CA ASP A 178 -26.07 5.00 14.24
C ASP A 178 -24.78 4.37 14.79
N LYS A 179 -23.66 5.12 14.82
CA LYS A 179 -22.34 4.69 15.28
C LYS A 179 -21.76 3.45 14.55
N LYS A 180 -22.28 3.09 13.38
CA LYS A 180 -21.83 1.90 12.61
C LYS A 180 -20.57 2.14 11.77
N GLY A 181 -19.71 3.06 12.20
CA GLY A 181 -18.55 3.54 11.45
C GLY A 181 -18.81 4.80 10.59
N LYS A 182 -17.78 5.21 9.88
CA LYS A 182 -17.64 6.50 9.18
C LYS A 182 -17.26 6.31 7.71
N ASN A 183 -17.71 7.23 6.87
CA ASN A 183 -17.27 7.36 5.47
C ASN A 183 -16.16 8.41 5.38
N PRO A 184 -15.33 8.40 4.31
CA PRO A 184 -14.49 9.54 4.01
C PRO A 184 -15.31 10.83 3.90
N LEU A 185 -14.80 11.90 4.48
CA LEU A 185 -15.35 13.24 4.34
C LEU A 185 -15.19 13.67 2.88
N TYR A 186 -16.27 14.12 2.24
CA TYR A 186 -16.19 14.71 0.92
C TYR A 186 -15.52 16.10 0.99
N CYS A 187 -14.20 16.14 0.84
CA CYS A 187 -13.41 17.37 0.85
C CYS A 187 -12.42 17.37 -0.31
N LEU A 188 -12.69 18.20 -1.34
CA LEU A 188 -11.84 18.30 -2.52
C LEU A 188 -10.47 18.92 -2.20
N SER A 189 -10.37 19.80 -1.21
CA SER A 189 -9.08 20.37 -0.77
C SER A 189 -8.17 19.31 -0.17
N SER A 190 -8.70 18.44 0.69
CA SER A 190 -7.96 17.29 1.25
C SER A 190 -7.61 16.26 0.18
N LEU A 191 -8.50 16.05 -0.79
CA LEU A 191 -8.25 15.18 -1.93
C LEU A 191 -7.09 15.71 -2.79
N ASP A 192 -7.12 16.99 -3.18
CA ASP A 192 -6.08 17.64 -3.98
C ASP A 192 -4.71 17.59 -3.29
N GLN A 193 -4.70 17.78 -1.97
CA GLN A 193 -3.49 17.71 -1.14
C GLN A 193 -3.03 16.28 -0.84
N ASN A 194 -3.65 15.25 -1.42
CA ASN A 194 -3.35 13.83 -1.19
C ASN A 194 -3.43 13.40 0.30
N HIS A 195 -4.28 14.06 1.10
CA HIS A 195 -4.41 13.73 2.52
C HIS A 195 -4.90 12.31 2.75
N PHE A 196 -5.83 11.83 1.94
CA PHE A 196 -6.34 10.46 2.05
C PHE A 196 -5.28 9.41 1.71
N ARG A 197 -4.36 9.73 0.78
CA ARG A 197 -3.23 8.85 0.48
C ARG A 197 -2.26 8.77 1.66
N THR A 198 -1.91 9.91 2.23
CA THR A 198 -1.07 9.96 3.44
C THR A 198 -1.73 9.24 4.61
N ALA A 199 -3.03 9.43 4.80
CA ALA A 199 -3.80 8.74 5.84
C ALA A 199 -3.74 7.21 5.67
N GLY A 200 -3.88 6.70 4.43
CA GLY A 200 -3.72 5.27 4.15
C GLY A 200 -2.33 4.74 4.50
N GLU A 201 -1.27 5.50 4.21
CA GLU A 201 0.11 5.14 4.62
C GLU A 201 0.24 5.13 6.15
N MET A 202 -0.28 6.14 6.84
CA MET A 202 -0.20 6.26 8.31
C MET A 202 -1.00 5.18 9.04
N MET A 203 -2.20 4.82 8.55
CA MET A 203 -3.01 3.72 9.08
C MET A 203 -2.24 2.41 9.05
N VAL A 204 -1.65 2.09 7.90
CA VAL A 204 -0.89 0.84 7.71
C VAL A 204 0.42 0.87 8.48
N ALA A 205 1.07 2.03 8.60
CA ALA A 205 2.25 2.19 9.43
C ALA A 205 1.97 2.07 10.93
N SER A 206 0.81 2.55 11.39
CA SER A 206 0.35 2.35 12.76
C SER A 206 0.22 0.87 13.07
N VAL A 207 -0.52 0.12 12.24
CA VAL A 207 -0.67 -1.34 12.39
C VAL A 207 0.68 -2.06 12.37
N ALA A 208 1.53 -1.78 11.38
CA ALA A 208 2.82 -2.45 11.23
C ALA A 208 3.77 -2.23 12.42
N GLN A 209 3.69 -1.07 13.07
CA GLN A 209 4.62 -0.66 14.11
C GLN A 209 4.01 -0.70 15.52
N GLY A 210 2.87 -1.38 15.67
CA GLY A 210 2.25 -1.63 16.96
C GLY A 210 1.49 -0.44 17.58
N GLY A 211 1.05 0.51 16.75
CA GLY A 211 0.05 1.51 17.07
C GLY A 211 -1.39 1.01 16.84
N PRO A 212 -2.40 1.84 17.13
CA PRO A 212 -3.79 1.43 16.98
C PRO A 212 -4.19 1.29 15.50
N PRO A 213 -5.04 0.32 15.16
CA PRO A 213 -5.62 0.23 13.83
C PRO A 213 -6.71 1.32 13.64
N PRO A 214 -7.15 1.60 12.41
CA PRO A 214 -8.20 2.60 12.18
C PRO A 214 -9.52 2.26 12.90
N ASN A 215 -10.11 1.07 12.72
CA ASN A 215 -11.35 0.64 13.40
C ASN A 215 -12.43 1.75 13.50
N PHE A 216 -12.77 2.35 12.37
CA PHE A 216 -13.83 3.37 12.32
C PHE A 216 -14.51 3.47 10.95
N MET A 217 -14.14 2.65 9.97
CA MET A 217 -14.69 2.72 8.62
C MET A 217 -16.04 2.02 8.54
N ARG A 218 -16.93 2.54 7.68
CA ARG A 218 -18.13 1.81 7.27
C ARG A 218 -17.76 0.53 6.53
N GLU A 219 -18.58 -0.49 6.72
CA GLU A 219 -18.44 -1.79 6.07
C GLU A 219 -18.32 -1.70 4.54
N TRP A 220 -19.13 -0.85 3.90
CA TRP A 220 -19.07 -0.67 2.44
C TRP A 220 -17.73 -0.04 2.01
N CYS A 221 -17.18 0.91 2.77
CA CYS A 221 -15.86 1.48 2.50
C CYS A 221 -14.78 0.40 2.57
N TYR A 222 -14.83 -0.45 3.58
CA TYR A 222 -13.89 -1.57 3.73
C TYR A 222 -13.97 -2.54 2.56
N LYS A 223 -15.19 -2.99 2.21
CA LYS A 223 -15.43 -3.84 1.03
C LYS A 223 -14.91 -3.21 -0.26
N TYR A 224 -15.09 -1.90 -0.44
CA TYR A 224 -14.51 -1.20 -1.58
C TYR A 224 -12.98 -1.34 -1.58
N LEU A 225 -12.32 -1.06 -0.45
CA LEU A 225 -10.86 -1.11 -0.34
C LEU A 225 -10.28 -2.50 -0.63
N THR A 226 -10.97 -3.58 -0.26
CA THR A 226 -10.52 -4.97 -0.45
C THR A 226 -10.87 -5.60 -1.79
N THR A 227 -11.77 -5.01 -2.57
CA THR A 227 -12.19 -5.57 -3.86
C THR A 227 -11.07 -5.50 -4.93
N GLN A 228 -10.87 -6.59 -5.68
CA GLN A 228 -9.80 -6.73 -6.69
C GLN A 228 -10.17 -6.18 -8.09
N THR A 229 -11.44 -6.24 -8.49
CA THR A 229 -11.88 -5.85 -9.84
C THR A 229 -13.39 -5.58 -9.85
N ASP A 230 -13.77 -4.47 -10.50
CA ASP A 230 -15.11 -4.00 -10.89
C ASP A 230 -16.06 -3.51 -9.78
N SER A 231 -16.31 -2.19 -9.81
CA SER A 231 -17.21 -1.43 -8.93
C SER A 231 -18.70 -1.84 -9.01
N ASP A 232 -19.06 -2.78 -9.90
CA ASP A 232 -20.44 -3.15 -10.20
C ASP A 232 -21.12 -3.98 -9.10
N SER A 233 -20.39 -4.39 -8.05
CA SER A 233 -20.92 -5.22 -6.94
C SER A 233 -21.15 -4.48 -5.62
N MET A 234 -20.93 -3.16 -5.56
CA MET A 234 -21.12 -2.39 -4.32
C MET A 234 -22.61 -2.20 -3.98
N HIS A 235 -23.12 -3.08 -3.13
CA HIS A 235 -24.46 -2.96 -2.54
C HIS A 235 -24.47 -1.90 -1.43
N VAL A 236 -24.79 -0.66 -1.80
CA VAL A 236 -24.99 0.45 -0.87
C VAL A 236 -26.48 0.74 -0.63
N SER A 237 -26.79 1.25 0.55
CA SER A 237 -28.13 1.47 1.07
C SER A 237 -28.25 2.82 1.78
N VAL A 238 -29.46 3.16 2.24
CA VAL A 238 -29.70 4.40 3.01
C VAL A 238 -28.87 4.46 4.28
N SER A 239 -28.63 3.32 4.95
CA SER A 239 -27.81 3.29 6.17
C SER A 239 -26.33 3.57 5.92
N ASP A 240 -25.88 3.54 4.67
CA ASP A 240 -24.49 3.82 4.30
C ASP A 240 -24.23 5.33 4.09
N VAL A 241 -25.27 6.17 4.13
CA VAL A 241 -25.16 7.62 3.99
C VAL A 241 -24.88 8.26 5.34
N THR A 242 -23.73 8.92 5.47
CA THR A 242 -23.32 9.60 6.71
C THR A 242 -23.23 11.13 6.58
N ASP A 243 -23.36 11.67 5.36
CA ASP A 243 -23.40 13.11 5.12
C ASP A 243 -24.72 13.69 5.70
N PRO A 244 -24.66 14.61 6.68
CA PRO A 244 -25.87 15.09 7.37
C PRO A 244 -26.89 15.74 6.44
N GLU A 245 -26.44 16.46 5.41
CA GLU A 245 -27.33 17.14 4.46
C GLU A 245 -28.05 16.11 3.58
N LEU A 246 -27.34 15.07 3.15
CA LEU A 246 -27.93 14.00 2.34
C LEU A 246 -28.86 13.09 3.17
N VAL A 247 -28.53 12.82 4.44
CA VAL A 247 -29.43 12.11 5.37
C VAL A 247 -30.72 12.90 5.58
N GLN A 248 -30.60 14.22 5.76
CA GLN A 248 -31.77 15.09 5.88
C GLN A 248 -32.60 15.08 4.59
N LEU A 249 -31.96 15.21 3.42
CA LEU A 249 -32.65 15.17 2.14
C LEU A 249 -33.41 13.86 1.92
N ILE A 250 -32.81 12.71 2.27
CA ILE A 250 -33.50 11.41 2.21
C ILE A 250 -34.76 11.42 3.11
N THR A 251 -34.65 11.99 4.31
CA THR A 251 -35.76 12.10 5.26
C THR A 251 -36.88 12.99 4.72
N GLU A 252 -36.53 14.13 4.12
CA GLU A 252 -37.48 15.05 3.50
C GLU A 252 -38.16 14.43 2.28
N VAL A 253 -37.41 13.73 1.41
CA VAL A 253 -37.98 13.03 0.25
C VAL A 253 -38.97 11.95 0.70
N ASN A 254 -38.61 11.16 1.72
CA ASN A 254 -39.50 10.12 2.24
C ASN A 254 -40.79 10.69 2.82
N SER A 255 -40.72 11.84 3.50
CA SER A 255 -41.88 12.50 4.11
C SER A 255 -42.66 13.43 3.18
N ALA A 256 -42.15 13.75 1.98
CA ALA A 256 -42.78 14.69 1.05
C ALA A 256 -44.17 14.25 0.56
N THR A 257 -45.05 15.22 0.33
CA THR A 257 -46.34 15.05 -0.35
C THR A 257 -46.27 15.58 -1.77
N ASP A 258 -47.32 15.37 -2.58
CA ASP A 258 -47.37 15.91 -3.94
C ASP A 258 -47.25 17.45 -3.97
N ASP A 259 -47.71 18.13 -2.91
CA ASP A 259 -47.59 19.58 -2.77
C ASP A 259 -46.18 20.03 -2.34
N SER A 260 -45.48 19.22 -1.54
CA SER A 260 -44.19 19.63 -0.95
C SER A 260 -42.98 19.13 -1.74
N ILE A 261 -43.09 18.08 -2.55
CA ILE A 261 -41.93 17.49 -3.24
C ILE A 261 -41.25 18.47 -4.21
N HIS A 262 -42.00 19.44 -4.73
CA HIS A 262 -41.47 20.47 -5.62
C HIS A 262 -40.41 21.35 -4.95
N THR A 263 -40.43 21.49 -3.63
CA THR A 263 -39.41 22.28 -2.90
C THR A 263 -38.06 21.59 -2.84
N LEU A 264 -38.00 20.28 -3.15
CA LEU A 264 -36.79 19.47 -3.09
C LEU A 264 -36.13 19.27 -4.46
N ILE A 265 -36.72 19.83 -5.53
CA ILE A 265 -36.28 19.58 -6.92
C ILE A 265 -34.80 19.88 -7.10
N ASP A 266 -34.33 21.06 -6.68
CA ASP A 266 -32.94 21.46 -6.89
C ASP A 266 -31.97 20.52 -6.16
N SER A 267 -32.26 20.16 -4.92
CA SER A 267 -31.43 19.22 -4.13
C SER A 267 -31.39 17.83 -4.74
N ILE A 268 -32.53 17.34 -5.25
CA ILE A 268 -32.64 16.04 -5.92
C ILE A 268 -31.87 16.04 -7.25
N VAL A 269 -32.01 17.10 -8.05
CA VAL A 269 -31.30 17.26 -9.33
C VAL A 269 -29.80 17.40 -9.11
N ASN A 270 -29.38 18.11 -8.06
CA ASN A 270 -27.95 18.23 -7.69
C ASN A 270 -27.33 16.88 -7.29
N CYS A 271 -28.14 15.91 -6.85
CA CYS A 271 -27.70 14.53 -6.65
C CYS A 271 -27.61 13.72 -7.96
N GLY A 272 -27.95 14.31 -9.10
CA GLY A 272 -27.87 13.68 -10.42
C GLY A 272 -29.13 12.89 -10.83
N PHE A 273 -30.25 13.05 -10.12
CA PHE A 273 -31.50 12.41 -10.53
C PHE A 273 -32.13 13.14 -11.72
N THR A 274 -32.36 12.42 -12.82
CA THR A 274 -32.91 12.95 -14.09
C THR A 274 -34.31 12.45 -14.41
N GLY A 275 -34.88 11.58 -13.57
CA GLY A 275 -36.22 11.05 -13.73
C GLY A 275 -37.32 12.07 -13.34
N LYS A 276 -38.58 11.68 -13.54
CA LYS A 276 -39.71 12.48 -13.08
C LYS A 276 -39.73 12.54 -11.55
N ILE A 277 -39.63 13.74 -10.98
CA ILE A 277 -39.72 13.98 -9.53
C ILE A 277 -41.21 14.02 -9.14
N SER A 278 -41.66 13.01 -8.39
CA SER A 278 -43.03 12.89 -7.86
C SER A 278 -43.07 11.85 -6.73
N CYS A 279 -44.12 11.83 -5.91
CA CYS A 279 -44.25 10.88 -4.80
C CYS A 279 -44.28 9.41 -5.24
N VAL A 280 -44.62 9.14 -6.50
CA VAL A 280 -44.60 7.79 -7.10
C VAL A 280 -43.17 7.24 -7.22
N ASN A 281 -42.18 8.11 -7.38
CA ASN A 281 -40.80 7.73 -7.71
C ASN A 281 -39.81 7.91 -6.55
N LYS A 282 -40.30 7.95 -5.30
CA LYS A 282 -39.46 8.20 -4.12
C LYS A 282 -38.29 7.24 -4.00
N ASP A 283 -38.50 5.94 -4.22
CA ASP A 283 -37.44 4.94 -4.11
C ASP A 283 -36.30 5.19 -5.12
N ALA A 284 -36.64 5.60 -6.35
CA ALA A 284 -35.65 5.93 -7.37
C ALA A 284 -34.87 7.22 -7.02
N ILE A 285 -35.56 8.21 -6.45
CA ILE A 285 -34.94 9.46 -5.96
C ILE A 285 -33.96 9.14 -4.82
N VAL A 286 -34.42 8.40 -3.80
CA VAL A 286 -33.59 7.99 -2.65
C VAL A 286 -32.39 7.19 -3.12
N ARG A 287 -32.59 6.25 -4.07
CA ARG A 287 -31.48 5.49 -4.66
C ARG A 287 -30.45 6.40 -5.33
N ALA A 288 -30.87 7.43 -6.06
CA ALA A 288 -29.95 8.40 -6.66
C ALA A 288 -29.18 9.19 -5.60
N ILE A 289 -29.83 9.60 -4.49
CA ILE A 289 -29.15 10.28 -3.38
C ILE A 289 -28.11 9.37 -2.71
N VAL A 290 -28.44 8.09 -2.47
CA VAL A 290 -27.50 7.10 -1.91
C VAL A 290 -26.29 6.90 -2.84
N LEU A 291 -26.54 6.75 -4.15
CA LEU A 291 -25.47 6.64 -5.14
C LEU A 291 -24.63 7.90 -5.19
N HIS A 292 -25.23 9.09 -5.16
CA HIS A 292 -24.51 10.35 -5.10
C HIS A 292 -23.60 10.44 -3.87
N ALA A 293 -24.12 10.11 -2.69
CA ALA A 293 -23.38 10.14 -1.42
C ALA A 293 -22.14 9.24 -1.44
N THR A 294 -22.27 8.05 -2.01
CA THR A 294 -21.22 7.01 -1.98
C THR A 294 -20.22 7.16 -3.13
N THR A 295 -20.69 7.44 -4.35
CA THR A 295 -19.83 7.60 -5.52
C THR A 295 -18.93 8.83 -5.44
N ARG A 296 -19.39 9.94 -4.83
CA ARG A 296 -18.59 11.16 -4.71
C ARG A 296 -17.36 11.02 -3.81
N VAL A 297 -17.34 10.05 -2.90
CA VAL A 297 -16.21 9.79 -1.99
C VAL A 297 -15.27 8.69 -2.50
N VAL A 298 -15.59 8.04 -3.63
CA VAL A 298 -14.73 7.03 -4.27
C VAL A 298 -13.31 7.54 -4.54
N PRO A 299 -13.07 8.78 -5.04
CA PRO A 299 -11.71 9.28 -5.22
C PRO A 299 -10.88 9.32 -3.92
N MET A 300 -11.53 9.57 -2.78
CA MET A 300 -10.89 9.55 -1.45
C MET A 300 -10.53 8.12 -1.05
N LEU A 301 -11.44 7.16 -1.29
CA LEU A 301 -11.15 5.73 -1.09
C LEU A 301 -10.03 5.22 -1.99
N ASP A 302 -9.95 5.69 -3.23
CA ASP A 302 -8.86 5.34 -4.14
C ASP A 302 -7.51 5.87 -3.65
N GLN A 303 -7.48 7.07 -3.08
CA GLN A 303 -6.27 7.59 -2.44
C GLN A 303 -5.89 6.78 -1.19
N LEU A 304 -6.84 6.45 -0.31
CA LEU A 304 -6.61 5.56 0.83
C LEU A 304 -6.00 4.23 0.36
N ARG A 305 -6.61 3.58 -0.63
CA ARG A 305 -6.14 2.32 -1.21
C ARG A 305 -4.71 2.41 -1.74
N LYS A 306 -4.34 3.53 -2.38
CA LYS A 306 -2.95 3.80 -2.83
C LYS A 306 -1.98 3.94 -1.66
N GLY A 307 -2.40 4.58 -0.56
CA GLY A 307 -1.58 4.68 0.65
C GLY A 307 -1.34 3.33 1.32
N MET A 308 -2.34 2.45 1.30
CA MET A 308 -2.29 1.09 1.83
C MET A 308 -1.39 0.14 1.02
N GLU A 309 -0.77 0.58 -0.07
CA GLU A 309 0.28 -0.18 -0.74
C GLU A 309 1.58 -0.25 0.08
N LEU A 310 1.72 0.63 1.09
CA LEU A 310 2.77 0.52 2.09
C LEU A 310 2.73 -0.86 2.76
N TYR A 311 3.91 -1.45 2.99
CA TYR A 311 4.06 -2.81 3.53
C TYR A 311 3.29 -3.91 2.76
N ASN A 312 2.95 -3.66 1.48
CA ASN A 312 2.11 -4.54 0.65
C ASN A 312 0.73 -4.85 1.26
N MET A 313 0.23 -4.03 2.19
CA MET A 313 -1.02 -4.30 2.91
C MET A 313 -2.22 -4.45 1.97
N LYS A 314 -2.25 -3.72 0.85
CA LYS A 314 -3.26 -3.90 -0.21
C LYS A 314 -3.40 -5.36 -0.65
N LYS A 315 -2.30 -6.11 -0.84
CA LYS A 315 -2.36 -7.51 -1.27
C LYS A 315 -2.90 -8.42 -0.16
N VAL A 316 -2.54 -8.13 1.09
CA VAL A 316 -3.03 -8.85 2.26
C VAL A 316 -4.54 -8.65 2.41
N LEU A 317 -5.00 -7.39 2.35
CA LEU A 317 -6.40 -7.02 2.40
C LEU A 317 -7.24 -7.71 1.31
N GLN A 318 -6.66 -7.86 0.12
CA GLN A 318 -7.30 -8.53 -1.01
C GLN A 318 -7.34 -10.05 -0.87
N ALA A 319 -6.41 -10.66 -0.13
CA ALA A 319 -6.35 -12.10 0.09
C ALA A 319 -7.11 -12.54 1.35
N HIS A 320 -7.18 -11.68 2.37
CA HIS A 320 -7.68 -11.98 3.72
C HIS A 320 -8.60 -10.89 4.25
N ALA A 321 -9.59 -10.48 3.43
CA ALA A 321 -10.53 -9.42 3.81
C ALA A 321 -11.25 -9.74 5.14
N ASP A 322 -11.72 -10.96 5.33
CA ASP A 322 -12.46 -11.32 6.54
C ASP A 322 -11.58 -11.23 7.80
N LEU A 323 -10.31 -11.68 7.73
CA LEU A 323 -9.38 -11.61 8.85
C LEU A 323 -8.96 -10.17 9.17
N CYS A 324 -8.83 -9.32 8.17
CA CYS A 324 -8.44 -7.92 8.35
C CYS A 324 -9.59 -6.99 8.75
N GLN A 325 -10.84 -7.40 8.58
CA GLN A 325 -12.02 -6.55 8.84
C GLN A 325 -12.01 -5.86 10.22
N PRO A 326 -11.66 -6.53 11.34
CA PRO A 326 -11.65 -5.91 12.67
C PRO A 326 -10.61 -4.79 12.85
N LEU A 327 -9.62 -4.69 11.94
CA LEU A 327 -8.67 -3.57 11.94
C LEU A 327 -9.30 -2.28 11.38
N PHE A 328 -10.35 -2.37 10.59
CA PHE A 328 -10.88 -1.22 9.84
C PHE A 328 -12.32 -0.88 10.20
N VAL A 329 -13.15 -1.88 10.48
CA VAL A 329 -14.59 -1.72 10.73
C VAL A 329 -14.88 -1.94 12.21
N PRO A 330 -15.68 -1.07 12.86
CA PRO A 330 -16.13 -1.27 14.23
C PRO A 330 -16.90 -2.58 14.42
N THR A 331 -16.61 -3.28 15.51
CA THR A 331 -17.37 -4.46 15.93
C THR A 331 -18.58 -4.03 16.77
N GLU A 332 -19.71 -4.73 16.65
CA GLU A 332 -20.93 -4.39 17.39
C GLU A 332 -20.77 -4.46 18.92
N ASP A 333 -19.70 -5.11 19.42
CA ASP A 333 -19.41 -5.31 20.84
C ASP A 333 -18.62 -4.16 21.52
N ASP A 334 -18.29 -3.07 20.81
CA ASP A 334 -17.63 -1.88 21.39
C ASP A 334 -18.56 -1.03 22.29
N GLU A 335 -19.67 -1.60 22.77
CA GLU A 335 -20.56 -0.98 23.77
C GLU A 335 -19.94 -0.89 25.17
N LEU A 336 -18.77 -1.48 25.41
CA LEU A 336 -18.00 -1.35 26.65
C LEU A 336 -16.74 -0.55 26.36
N GLY A 337 -16.78 0.73 26.77
CA GLY A 337 -15.90 1.78 26.28
C GLY A 337 -14.39 1.52 26.40
N CYS A 338 -13.65 2.22 25.53
CA CYS A 338 -12.26 2.61 25.73
C CYS A 338 -11.40 1.54 26.44
N ASP A 339 -11.18 0.41 25.79
CA ASP A 339 -9.96 -0.33 26.02
C ASP A 339 -9.34 -0.72 24.69
N SER A 340 -8.33 0.07 24.32
CA SER A 340 -7.29 -0.22 23.33
C SER A 340 -6.48 -1.49 23.65
N GLN A 341 -6.98 -2.37 24.53
CA GLN A 341 -6.31 -3.55 25.08
C GLN A 341 -6.40 -4.79 24.16
N LEU A 342 -7.26 -4.79 23.14
CA LEU A 342 -7.36 -5.89 22.19
C LEU A 342 -6.12 -6.02 21.28
N PHE A 343 -5.23 -5.03 21.24
CA PHE A 343 -3.99 -5.06 20.45
C PHE A 343 -2.74 -4.98 21.33
N THR A 344 -2.64 -5.84 22.34
CA THR A 344 -1.37 -6.04 23.06
C THR A 344 -0.47 -6.98 22.26
N TYR A 345 0.42 -6.40 21.44
CA TYR A 345 1.47 -7.15 20.77
C TYR A 345 2.43 -7.75 21.82
N PRO A 346 2.83 -9.04 21.69
CA PRO A 346 3.86 -9.59 22.55
C PRO A 346 5.17 -8.81 22.35
N THR A 347 5.68 -8.22 23.43
CA THR A 347 7.00 -7.60 23.48
C THR A 347 8.03 -8.70 23.22
N LEU A 348 8.68 -8.69 22.05
CA LEU A 348 9.87 -9.51 21.82
C LEU A 348 10.98 -8.99 22.74
N HIS A 349 11.33 -9.80 23.73
CA HIS A 349 12.44 -9.59 24.66
C HIS A 349 13.80 -9.82 24.02
#